data_AF-A0A2D4YEP3-F1
#
_entry.id   AF-A0A2D4YEP3-F1
#
_cell.length_a   1.000
_cell.length_b   1.000
_cell.length_c   1.000
_cell.angle_alpha   90.00
_cell.angle_beta   90.00
_cell.angle_gamma   90.00
#
_symmetry.space_group_name_H-M   'P 1'
#
loop_
_entity.id
_entity.type
_entity.pdbx_description
1 polymer ?
#
loop_
_entity_poly.entity_id
_entity_poly.type
_entity_poly.pdbx_seq_one_letter_code
_entity_poly.pdbx_strand_id
1 'polypeptide(L)'
;MSADKTKDFSHIKFGFRGEGIIYKINGKEYGLNSTWINGIRIQFDDLTKTDLNENQKIKMFVEIVQFVNQKNNEKPIICYNSDYKDADLWKRLSAEFSSRIKNVEISDIEKDNIALYKNMSEDLKTGMAEINIKGLKLKTVKDLDKHWNKIKFTKENESNEKISFWDKLKTKLK
;
A
#
# COMPACT_ATOMS: atom_id res chain seq x y z
N MET A 1 -15.79 33.13 18.12
CA MET A 1 -15.58 31.80 18.75
C MET A 1 -15.40 30.75 17.66
N SER A 2 -14.18 30.47 17.23
CA SER A 2 -13.90 29.36 16.30
C SER A 2 -13.66 28.11 17.14
N ALA A 3 -14.70 27.29 17.30
CA ALA A 3 -14.48 25.92 17.77
C ALA A 3 -13.61 25.23 16.70
N ASP A 4 -12.39 24.88 17.08
CA ASP A 4 -11.49 24.06 16.28
C ASP A 4 -12.18 22.70 16.07
N LYS A 5 -12.91 22.55 14.96
CA LYS A 5 -13.66 21.33 14.62
C LYS A 5 -12.73 20.27 14.02
N THR A 6 -11.57 20.05 14.63
CA THR A 6 -10.73 18.91 14.29
C THR A 6 -11.47 17.64 14.71
N LYS A 7 -11.66 16.72 13.75
CA LYS A 7 -12.27 15.42 14.08
C LYS A 7 -11.22 14.62 14.83
N ASP A 8 -11.64 13.91 15.87
CA ASP A 8 -10.77 12.94 16.52
C ASP A 8 -10.59 11.72 15.60
N PHE A 9 -9.34 11.42 15.28
CA PHE A 9 -8.90 10.26 14.49
C PHE A 9 -7.90 9.40 15.29
N SER A 10 -8.07 9.29 16.60
CA SER A 10 -7.20 8.49 17.48
C SER A 10 -7.06 7.01 17.05
N HIS A 11 -7.99 6.48 16.24
CA HIS A 11 -7.93 5.15 15.64
C HIS A 11 -7.19 5.08 14.29
N ILE A 12 -6.65 6.19 13.80
CA ILE A 12 -5.89 6.29 12.54
C ILE A 12 -4.52 6.90 12.83
N LYS A 13 -3.47 6.28 12.29
CA LYS A 13 -2.11 6.84 12.36
C LYS A 13 -1.32 6.52 11.10
N PHE A 14 -0.35 7.37 10.78
CA PHE A 14 0.68 7.01 9.81
C PHE A 14 1.62 5.96 10.38
N GLY A 15 2.17 5.12 9.52
CA GLY A 15 3.24 4.20 9.86
C GLY A 15 4.61 4.87 9.98
N PHE A 16 5.66 4.06 9.93
CA PHE A 16 7.03 4.53 10.08
C PHE A 16 7.40 5.52 8.98
N ARG A 17 8.05 6.63 9.35
CA ARG A 17 8.43 7.74 8.43
C ARG A 17 7.25 8.38 7.69
N GLY A 18 6.03 8.23 8.20
CA GLY A 18 4.85 8.76 7.53
C GLY A 18 4.33 7.87 6.39
N GLU A 19 4.98 6.74 6.12
CA GLU A 19 4.54 5.78 5.11
C GLU A 19 3.58 4.75 5.71
N GLY A 20 2.62 4.35 4.90
CA GLY A 20 1.50 3.49 5.33
C GLY A 20 0.51 4.22 6.24
N ILE A 21 -0.72 3.70 6.27
CA ILE A 21 -1.78 4.15 7.16
C ILE A 21 -2.26 2.92 7.94
N ILE A 22 -2.28 3.04 9.27
CA ILE A 22 -2.84 2.03 10.17
C ILE A 22 -4.21 2.54 10.63
N TYR A 23 -5.25 1.78 10.31
CA TYR A 23 -6.64 2.07 10.64
C TYR A 23 -7.18 0.99 11.59
N LYS A 24 -7.71 1.39 12.74
CA LYS A 24 -8.25 0.47 13.75
C LYS A 24 -9.78 0.47 13.75
N ILE A 25 -10.38 -0.72 13.58
CA ILE A 25 -11.83 -0.93 13.68
C ILE A 25 -12.11 -2.32 14.23
N ASN A 26 -13.16 -2.47 15.04
CA ASN A 26 -13.54 -3.74 15.69
C ASN A 26 -12.38 -4.43 16.46
N GLY A 27 -11.50 -3.63 17.07
CA GLY A 27 -10.34 -4.15 17.81
C GLY A 27 -9.20 -4.69 16.94
N LYS A 28 -9.33 -4.65 15.60
CA LYS A 28 -8.31 -5.07 14.64
C LYS A 28 -7.63 -3.87 13.97
N GLU A 29 -6.38 -4.04 13.59
CA GLU A 29 -5.61 -3.06 12.81
C GLU A 29 -5.54 -3.49 11.35
N TYR A 30 -5.82 -2.55 10.45
CA TYR A 30 -5.72 -2.72 9.00
C TYR A 30 -4.66 -1.76 8.49
N GLY A 31 -3.62 -2.30 7.85
CA GLY A 31 -2.58 -1.51 7.21
C GLY A 31 -2.92 -1.25 5.75
N LEU A 32 -2.88 0.01 5.33
CA LEU A 32 -2.95 0.42 3.93
C LEU A 32 -1.58 0.93 3.51
N ASN A 33 -1.15 0.57 2.30
CA ASN A 33 0.07 1.11 1.73
C ASN A 33 -0.13 2.60 1.40
N SER A 34 0.83 3.43 1.78
CA SER A 34 0.82 4.86 1.48
C SER A 34 2.23 5.39 1.31
N THR A 35 2.42 6.29 0.34
CA THR A 35 3.71 6.92 0.01
C THR A 35 3.54 8.43 -0.14
N TRP A 36 4.66 9.17 -0.10
CA TRP A 36 4.68 10.64 -0.16
C TRP A 36 5.14 11.22 -1.51
N ILE A 37 5.32 10.36 -2.52
CA ILE A 37 5.83 10.79 -3.82
C ILE A 37 4.75 11.65 -4.50
N ASN A 38 5.05 12.92 -4.78
CA ASN A 38 4.13 13.90 -5.37
C ASN A 38 2.83 14.15 -4.58
N GLY A 39 2.89 13.94 -3.26
CA GLY A 39 1.76 14.03 -2.33
C GLY A 39 1.44 12.68 -1.69
N ILE A 40 0.50 12.68 -0.75
CA ILE A 40 0.11 11.46 -0.03
C ILE A 40 -0.71 10.57 -0.96
N ARG A 41 -0.10 9.50 -1.46
CA ARG A 41 -0.76 8.41 -2.19
C ARG A 41 -1.26 7.38 -1.21
N ILE A 42 -2.50 6.93 -1.36
CA ILE A 42 -3.11 5.90 -0.51
C ILE A 42 -3.63 4.79 -1.40
N GLN A 43 -3.10 3.59 -1.19
CA GLN A 43 -3.50 2.40 -1.91
C GLN A 43 -4.69 1.74 -1.18
N PHE A 44 -5.82 1.64 -1.86
CA PHE A 44 -6.97 0.86 -1.41
C PHE A 44 -7.00 -0.46 -2.19
N ASP A 45 -6.59 -1.53 -1.52
CA ASP A 45 -6.51 -2.88 -2.09
C ASP A 45 -7.84 -3.65 -1.97
N ASP A 46 -7.83 -4.93 -2.39
CA ASP A 46 -8.91 -5.88 -2.17
C ASP A 46 -9.03 -6.22 -0.68
N LEU A 47 -10.15 -5.86 -0.06
CA LEU A 47 -10.45 -6.15 1.34
C LEU A 47 -11.42 -7.33 1.50
N THR A 48 -11.68 -8.12 0.46
CA THR A 48 -12.64 -9.24 0.53
C THR A 48 -12.18 -10.40 1.40
N LYS A 49 -10.86 -10.51 1.69
CA LYS A 49 -10.34 -11.46 2.68
C LYS A 49 -10.37 -10.95 4.11
N THR A 50 -10.78 -9.70 4.31
CA THR A 50 -11.04 -9.15 5.65
C THR A 50 -12.45 -9.50 6.11
N ASP A 51 -12.72 -9.27 7.39
CA ASP A 51 -14.05 -9.36 8.00
C ASP A 51 -14.86 -8.06 7.89
N LEU A 52 -14.40 -7.10 7.07
CA LEU A 52 -15.07 -5.81 6.90
C LEU A 52 -16.24 -5.92 5.92
N ASN A 53 -17.42 -5.49 6.36
CA ASN A 53 -18.56 -5.28 5.49
C ASN A 53 -18.44 -3.95 4.71
N GLU A 54 -19.29 -3.75 3.70
CA GLU A 54 -19.24 -2.57 2.83
C GLU A 54 -19.32 -1.25 3.62
N ASN A 55 -20.22 -1.14 4.61
CA ASN A 55 -20.36 0.08 5.42
C ASN A 55 -19.07 0.41 6.19
N GLN A 56 -18.35 -0.61 6.67
CA GLN A 56 -17.07 -0.44 7.34
C GLN A 56 -15.97 -0.01 6.37
N LYS A 57 -15.95 -0.56 5.16
CA LYS A 57 -15.04 -0.15 4.09
C LYS A 57 -15.28 1.32 3.68
N ILE A 58 -16.55 1.72 3.53
CA ILE A 58 -16.94 3.11 3.27
C ILE A 58 -16.44 4.01 4.40
N LYS A 59 -16.72 3.65 5.66
CA LYS A 59 -16.29 4.43 6.82
C LYS A 59 -14.77 4.61 6.83
N MET A 60 -14.02 3.52 6.63
CA MET A 60 -12.57 3.54 6.55
C MET A 60 -12.08 4.53 5.48
N PHE A 61 -12.59 4.42 4.26
CA PHE A 61 -12.23 5.33 3.17
C PHE A 61 -12.45 6.80 3.54
N VAL A 62 -13.67 7.12 4.00
CA VAL A 62 -14.08 8.49 4.31
C VAL A 62 -13.22 9.08 5.43
N GLU A 63 -12.98 8.32 6.49
CA GLU A 63 -12.20 8.80 7.62
C GLU A 63 -10.72 8.95 7.27
N ILE A 64 -10.15 8.06 6.45
CA ILE A 64 -8.76 8.18 5.99
C ILE A 64 -8.57 9.44 5.13
N VAL A 65 -9.47 9.71 4.17
CA VAL A 65 -9.42 10.93 3.35
C VAL A 65 -9.48 12.18 4.23
N GLN A 66 -10.43 12.20 5.18
CA GLN A 66 -10.58 13.33 6.10
C GLN A 66 -9.38 13.49 7.04
N PHE A 67 -8.82 12.38 7.54
CA PHE A 67 -7.63 12.37 8.37
C PHE A 67 -6.46 13.02 7.64
N VAL A 68 -6.22 12.63 6.38
CA VAL A 68 -5.14 13.22 5.57
C VAL A 68 -5.40 14.69 5.28
N ASN A 69 -6.62 15.06 4.88
CA ASN A 69 -6.98 16.45 4.66
C ASN A 69 -6.74 17.34 5.90
N GLN A 70 -7.07 16.84 7.09
CA GLN A 70 -6.93 17.62 8.33
C GLN A 70 -5.50 17.62 8.85
N LYS A 71 -4.82 16.47 8.85
CA LYS A 71 -3.52 16.31 9.49
C LYS A 71 -2.39 16.96 8.69
N ASN A 72 -2.49 16.94 7.37
CA ASN A 72 -1.42 17.39 6.48
C ASN A 72 -1.82 18.59 5.62
N ASN A 73 -3.06 19.07 5.73
CA ASN A 73 -3.60 20.15 4.91
C ASN A 73 -3.41 19.89 3.39
N GLU A 74 -3.42 18.61 2.98
CA GLU A 74 -3.28 18.17 1.59
C GLU A 74 -4.43 17.23 1.20
N LYS A 75 -4.78 17.22 -0.09
CA LYS A 75 -5.69 16.23 -0.65
C LYS A 75 -4.91 14.97 -1.05
N PRO A 76 -5.32 13.77 -0.62
CA PRO A 76 -4.62 12.55 -1.01
C PRO A 76 -4.85 12.23 -2.49
N ILE A 77 -3.93 11.44 -3.05
CA ILE A 77 -4.12 10.73 -4.31
C ILE A 77 -4.63 9.32 -3.95
N ILE A 78 -5.77 8.92 -4.51
CA ILE A 78 -6.34 7.59 -4.26
C ILE A 78 -5.87 6.64 -5.36
N CYS A 79 -5.27 5.53 -4.96
CA CYS A 79 -4.77 4.51 -5.86
C CYS A 79 -5.55 3.20 -5.63
N TYR A 80 -6.01 2.54 -6.69
CA TYR A 80 -6.61 1.20 -6.61
C TYR A 80 -6.44 0.41 -7.90
N ASN A 81 -6.55 -0.92 -7.81
CA ASN A 81 -6.48 -1.83 -8.96
C ASN A 81 -7.91 -2.17 -9.44
N SER A 82 -8.17 -2.04 -10.74
CA SER A 82 -9.50 -2.25 -11.33
C SER A 82 -9.94 -3.71 -11.39
N ASP A 83 -9.02 -4.67 -11.28
CA ASP A 83 -9.32 -6.10 -11.32
C ASP A 83 -9.71 -6.66 -9.95
N TYR A 84 -9.58 -5.85 -8.89
CA TYR A 84 -9.92 -6.25 -7.52
C TYR A 84 -11.42 -6.14 -7.25
N LYS A 85 -11.94 -7.00 -6.36
CA LYS A 85 -13.39 -7.10 -6.11
C LYS A 85 -14.01 -5.83 -5.54
N ASP A 86 -13.24 -5.05 -4.78
CA ASP A 86 -13.69 -3.79 -4.19
C ASP A 86 -13.49 -2.57 -5.12
N ALA A 87 -13.03 -2.76 -6.37
CA ALA A 87 -12.70 -1.65 -7.28
C ALA A 87 -13.90 -0.71 -7.55
N ASP A 88 -15.10 -1.26 -7.74
CA ASP A 88 -16.30 -0.46 -7.98
C ASP A 88 -16.67 0.40 -6.77
N LEU A 89 -16.42 -0.10 -5.55
CA LEU A 89 -16.60 0.67 -4.32
C LEU A 89 -15.63 1.86 -4.29
N TRP A 90 -14.34 1.62 -4.55
CA TRP A 90 -13.31 2.67 -4.54
C TRP A 90 -13.52 3.71 -5.62
N LYS A 91 -13.96 3.28 -6.81
CA LYS A 91 -14.36 4.16 -7.91
C LYS A 91 -15.51 5.08 -7.50
N ARG A 92 -16.59 4.52 -6.95
CA ARG A 92 -17.77 5.28 -6.50
C ARG A 92 -17.40 6.31 -5.43
N LEU A 93 -16.68 5.88 -4.39
CA LEU A 93 -16.29 6.75 -3.28
C LEU A 93 -15.32 7.85 -3.72
N SER A 94 -14.39 7.54 -4.63
CA SER A 94 -13.46 8.53 -5.16
C SER A 94 -14.16 9.62 -5.98
N ALA A 95 -15.21 9.27 -6.73
CA ALA A 95 -16.05 10.23 -7.44
C ALA A 95 -16.86 11.12 -6.46
N GLU A 96 -17.49 10.49 -5.47
CA GLU A 96 -18.29 11.18 -4.43
C GLU A 96 -17.43 12.19 -3.63
N PHE A 97 -16.20 11.81 -3.30
CA PHE A 97 -15.26 12.63 -2.52
C PHE A 97 -14.25 13.41 -3.39
N SER A 98 -14.50 13.57 -4.69
CA SER A 98 -13.59 14.22 -5.64
C SER A 98 -13.12 15.61 -5.21
N SER A 99 -13.97 16.40 -4.55
CA SER A 99 -13.58 17.72 -4.02
C SER A 99 -12.50 17.66 -2.92
N ARG A 100 -12.32 16.51 -2.27
CA ARG A 100 -11.38 16.26 -1.16
C ARG A 100 -10.17 15.42 -1.56
N ILE A 101 -10.14 14.96 -2.80
CA ILE A 101 -9.10 14.11 -3.39
C ILE A 101 -8.35 14.93 -4.44
N LYS A 102 -7.03 14.73 -4.53
CA LYS A 102 -6.16 15.44 -5.49
C LYS A 102 -6.25 14.81 -6.86
N ASN A 103 -6.16 13.49 -6.92
CA ASN A 103 -6.23 12.70 -8.14
C ASN A 103 -6.62 11.25 -7.82
N VAL A 104 -7.01 10.50 -8.85
CA VAL A 104 -7.26 9.06 -8.79
C VAL A 104 -6.32 8.35 -9.77
N GLU A 105 -5.54 7.40 -9.27
CA GLU A 105 -4.63 6.57 -10.07
C GLU A 105 -5.19 5.14 -10.12
N ILE A 106 -5.54 4.66 -11.30
CA ILE A 106 -6.13 3.33 -11.49
C ILE A 106 -5.10 2.45 -12.22
N SER A 107 -4.80 1.30 -11.63
CA SER A 107 -3.96 0.26 -12.23
C SER A 107 -4.76 -1.02 -12.50
N ASP A 108 -4.09 -2.02 -13.06
CA ASP A 108 -4.60 -3.38 -13.28
C ASP A 108 -3.51 -4.39 -12.92
N ILE A 109 -3.86 -5.68 -12.82
CA ILE A 109 -2.91 -6.73 -12.42
C ILE A 109 -1.72 -6.81 -13.37
N GLU A 110 -1.93 -6.54 -14.66
CA GLU A 110 -0.86 -6.58 -15.65
C GLU A 110 0.15 -5.44 -15.43
N LYS A 111 -0.32 -4.20 -15.31
CA LYS A 111 0.50 -3.02 -15.04
C LYS A 111 1.24 -3.13 -13.71
N ASP A 112 0.57 -3.58 -12.66
CA ASP A 112 1.20 -3.76 -11.34
C ASP A 112 2.31 -4.81 -11.41
N ASN A 113 2.09 -5.90 -12.15
CA ASN A 113 3.11 -6.92 -12.38
C ASN A 113 4.30 -6.39 -13.20
N ILE A 114 4.05 -5.58 -14.24
CA ILE A 114 5.12 -4.94 -15.03
C ILE A 114 5.95 -4.01 -14.14
N ALA A 115 5.30 -3.17 -13.33
CA ALA A 115 5.97 -2.25 -12.41
C ALA A 115 6.78 -3.01 -11.35
N LEU A 116 6.21 -4.06 -10.76
CA LEU A 116 6.89 -4.91 -9.78
C LEU A 116 8.13 -5.57 -10.39
N TYR A 117 8.00 -6.19 -11.57
CA TYR A 117 9.13 -6.81 -12.26
C TYR A 117 10.23 -5.79 -12.54
N LYS A 118 9.87 -4.60 -13.06
CA LYS A 118 10.83 -3.54 -13.36
C LYS A 118 11.60 -3.12 -12.12
N ASN A 119 10.91 -2.84 -11.01
CA ASN A 119 11.54 -2.43 -9.76
C ASN A 119 12.49 -3.51 -9.21
N MET A 120 12.05 -4.78 -9.20
CA MET A 120 12.89 -5.90 -8.77
C MET A 120 14.11 -6.08 -9.69
N SER A 121 13.91 -5.94 -11.01
CA SER A 121 14.98 -6.05 -12.00
C SER A 121 16.03 -4.95 -11.80
N GLU A 122 15.60 -3.71 -11.54
CA GLU A 122 16.49 -2.58 -11.25
C GLU A 122 17.28 -2.79 -9.96
N ASP A 123 16.62 -3.20 -8.86
CA ASP A 123 17.28 -3.56 -7.60
C ASP A 123 18.36 -4.63 -7.83
N LEU A 124 18.04 -5.71 -8.55
CA LEU A 124 18.96 -6.82 -8.81
C LEU A 124 20.11 -6.46 -9.75
N LYS A 125 19.91 -5.55 -10.70
CA LYS A 125 20.97 -5.06 -11.60
C LYS A 125 22.09 -4.33 -10.87
N THR A 126 21.83 -3.80 -9.67
CA THR A 126 22.88 -3.17 -8.85
C THR A 126 23.92 -4.18 -8.36
N GLY A 127 23.60 -5.47 -8.33
CA GLY A 127 24.43 -6.53 -7.73
C GLY A 127 24.54 -6.47 -6.21
N MET A 128 23.89 -5.50 -5.56
CA MET A 128 23.94 -5.28 -4.10
C MET A 128 22.64 -5.70 -3.39
N ALA A 129 21.58 -5.99 -4.14
CA ALA A 129 20.30 -6.43 -3.60
C ALA A 129 20.18 -7.96 -3.62
N GLU A 130 19.62 -8.52 -2.55
CA GLU A 130 19.03 -9.86 -2.53
C GLU A 130 17.55 -9.67 -2.23
N ILE A 131 16.68 -10.19 -3.09
CA ILE A 131 15.23 -10.10 -2.91
C ILE A 131 14.73 -11.46 -2.44
N ASN A 132 14.19 -11.48 -1.22
CA ASN A 132 13.57 -12.67 -0.65
C ASN A 132 12.05 -12.55 -0.75
N ILE A 133 11.43 -13.40 -1.58
CA ILE A 133 10.00 -13.36 -1.88
C ILE A 133 9.48 -14.80 -1.99
N LYS A 134 8.42 -15.16 -1.27
CA LYS A 134 7.81 -16.52 -1.33
C LYS A 134 8.82 -17.66 -1.09
N GLY A 135 9.75 -17.47 -0.15
CA GLY A 135 10.84 -18.42 0.12
C GLY A 135 11.90 -18.52 -0.98
N LEU A 136 11.80 -17.74 -2.05
CA LEU A 136 12.79 -17.64 -3.11
C LEU A 136 13.81 -16.56 -2.77
N LYS A 137 15.09 -16.88 -2.94
CA LYS A 137 16.19 -15.90 -2.82
C LYS A 137 16.66 -15.53 -4.22
N LEU A 138 16.39 -14.31 -4.64
CA LEU A 138 16.77 -13.79 -5.96
C LEU A 138 18.00 -12.91 -5.80
N LYS A 139 19.06 -13.20 -6.56
CA LYS A 139 20.31 -12.42 -6.55
C LYS A 139 20.61 -11.78 -7.89
N THR A 140 19.99 -12.27 -8.96
CA THR A 140 20.19 -11.79 -10.33
C THR A 140 18.86 -11.64 -11.05
N VAL A 141 18.85 -10.85 -12.13
CA VAL A 141 17.69 -10.77 -13.03
C VAL A 141 17.35 -12.14 -13.62
N LYS A 142 18.36 -13.01 -13.87
CA LYS A 142 18.12 -14.39 -14.33
C LYS A 142 17.33 -15.22 -13.32
N ASP A 143 17.56 -15.03 -12.01
CA ASP A 143 16.76 -15.68 -10.97
C ASP A 143 15.32 -15.18 -11.00
N LEU A 144 15.14 -13.86 -11.17
CA LEU A 144 13.83 -13.24 -11.30
C LEU A 144 13.07 -13.80 -12.51
N ASP A 145 13.70 -13.88 -13.68
CA ASP A 145 13.11 -14.45 -14.91
C ASP A 145 12.65 -15.88 -14.71
N LYS A 146 13.54 -16.71 -14.15
CA LYS A 146 13.27 -18.14 -13.87
C LYS A 146 12.05 -18.32 -12.95
N HIS A 147 11.85 -17.40 -12.02
CA HIS A 147 10.82 -17.51 -10.99
C HIS A 147 9.62 -16.59 -11.19
N TRP A 148 9.60 -15.78 -12.26
CA TRP A 148 8.61 -14.73 -12.44
C TRP A 148 7.17 -15.23 -12.40
N ASN A 149 6.90 -16.37 -13.05
CA ASN A 149 5.56 -16.97 -13.02
C ASN A 149 5.11 -17.35 -11.60
N LYS A 150 6.02 -17.75 -10.70
CA LYS A 150 5.67 -18.03 -9.30
C LYS A 150 5.43 -16.74 -8.50
N ILE A 151 6.08 -15.65 -8.90
CA ILE A 151 6.04 -14.35 -8.22
C ILE A 151 4.77 -13.58 -8.63
N LYS A 152 4.55 -13.40 -9.94
CA LYS A 152 3.47 -12.59 -10.53
C LYS A 152 2.04 -13.09 -10.24
N PHE A 153 1.91 -14.39 -9.96
CA PHE A 153 0.64 -14.97 -9.52
C PHE A 153 0.61 -14.98 -7.99
N THR A 154 -0.03 -13.98 -7.41
CA THR A 154 -0.29 -13.90 -5.98
C THR A 154 -1.39 -14.90 -5.61
N LYS A 155 -1.06 -15.91 -4.80
CA LYS A 155 -2.02 -16.41 -3.81
C LYS A 155 -1.76 -15.59 -2.56
N GLU A 156 -2.78 -14.89 -2.05
CA GLU A 156 -2.67 -14.18 -0.78
C GLU A 156 -2.33 -15.16 0.36
N ASN A 157 -1.36 -14.78 1.21
CA ASN A 157 -0.92 -15.38 2.49
C ASN A 157 0.58 -15.73 2.64
N GLU A 158 1.46 -15.35 1.72
CA GLU A 158 2.92 -15.48 1.96
C GLU A 158 3.54 -14.10 2.28
N SER A 159 3.91 -13.90 3.54
CA SER A 159 4.62 -12.71 4.01
C SER A 159 6.00 -12.58 3.35
N ASN A 160 6.32 -11.39 2.84
CA ASN A 160 7.62 -11.07 2.26
C ASN A 160 8.56 -10.53 3.35
N GLU A 161 9.78 -11.04 3.45
CA GLU A 161 10.83 -10.52 4.32
C GLU A 161 11.98 -9.99 3.44
N LYS A 162 12.06 -8.67 3.22
CA LYS A 162 13.18 -8.06 2.47
C LYS A 162 14.39 -7.97 3.41
N ILE A 163 15.41 -8.80 3.18
CA ILE A 163 16.67 -8.74 3.94
C ILE A 163 17.71 -8.00 3.09
N SER A 164 18.10 -6.80 3.49
CA SER A 164 19.14 -6.05 2.78
C SER A 164 20.54 -6.56 3.12
N PHE A 165 21.52 -6.23 2.26
CA PHE A 165 22.93 -6.49 2.53
C PHE A 165 23.40 -5.88 3.86
N TRP A 166 22.87 -4.70 4.24
CA TRP A 166 23.19 -4.03 5.50
C TRP A 166 22.66 -4.78 6.72
N ASP A 167 21.52 -5.47 6.60
CA ASP A 167 20.96 -6.30 7.68
C ASP A 167 21.85 -7.52 7.95
N LYS A 168 22.46 -8.09 6.90
CA LYS A 168 23.45 -9.17 7.01
C LYS A 168 24.79 -8.70 7.58
N LEU A 169 25.17 -7.45 7.32
CA LEU A 169 26.42 -6.89 7.81
C LEU A 169 26.34 -6.57 9.32
N LYS A 170 25.19 -6.04 9.78
CA LYS A 170 24.94 -5.80 11.21
C LYS A 170 24.91 -7.09 12.05
N THR A 171 24.43 -8.19 11.48
CA THR A 171 24.39 -9.50 12.17
C THR A 171 25.76 -10.17 12.28
N LYS A 172 26.72 -9.84 11.41
CA LYS A 172 28.11 -10.33 11.48
C LYS A 172 29.04 -9.48 12.36
N LEU A 173 28.61 -8.29 12.76
CA LEU A 173 29.36 -7.37 13.62
C LEU A 173 28.94 -7.45 15.11
N LYS A 174 28.06 -8.40 15.45
CA LYS A 174 27.81 -8.86 16.83
C LYS A 174 28.62 -10.12 17.07
#